data_AF-A0AAD7J291-F1
#
_entry.id   AF-A0AAD7J291-F1
#
_cell.length_a   1.000
_cell.length_b   1.000
_cell.length_c   1.000
_cell.angle_alpha   90.00
_cell.angle_beta   90.00
_cell.angle_gamma   90.00
#
_symmetry.space_group_name_H-M   'P 1'
#
loop_
_entity.id
_entity.type
_entity.pdbx_description
1 polymer ?
#
loop_
_entity_poly.entity_id
_entity_poly.type
_entity_poly.pdbx_seq_one_letter_code
_entity_poly.pdbx_strand_id
1 'polypeptide(L)'
;MIPSWIKNFTKYSDATPPRSQAKKIWGTPEANQRHGEIEADRGRHPWPEGAHLGHEEPQRMDLSMPQIAGGRLDGERADAPRSLLEQPPVKVHRSELNFIPAKAGSMSGSLGPPKVEVSTSAEAQDTHRPSREGTNKQGTQSWKKSAERSEKENSDLRKDAERMRSDIFKLTAQNREYSALLAAAQDREIRWASEQFKSQGPTFGVTANATSIADVRRTMENLEAEIFQVAAALSDLDLRSRLTKGHALGGQSNYELNDRMVWVLGDELAWLLSGAGAHTPEMLVQIALQTAMSNWSFIHLRSWVPERHDDRTNAFLAELYADVRRSEEPNDALRWRAMTRKQLLQRMSPADVKASLLQHLTDVVNMTLEEPLDPGKIETEFGDRIEAAVRLLCDLNKDIGTKIVSDDLEVVFVGAGEIFESTVMENILGLQKRGDDGGHTVTLVKPKVVVRSTMRLLMTDEE
;
A
#
# COMPACT_ATOMS: atom_id res chain seq x y z
N MET A 1 -2.01 26.01 -2.67
CA MET A 1 -3.48 26.16 -2.52
C MET A 1 -4.06 24.77 -2.38
N ILE A 2 -4.78 24.47 -1.28
CA ILE A 2 -5.46 23.20 -1.09
C ILE A 2 -6.75 23.21 -1.95
N PRO A 3 -6.94 22.27 -2.90
CA PRO A 3 -8.17 22.17 -3.70
C PRO A 3 -9.43 22.22 -2.85
N SER A 4 -10.48 22.89 -3.33
CA SER A 4 -11.75 23.08 -2.60
C SER A 4 -12.41 21.76 -2.18
N TRP A 5 -12.22 20.69 -2.95
CA TRP A 5 -12.71 19.36 -2.59
C TRP A 5 -11.99 18.76 -1.38
N ILE A 6 -10.69 19.04 -1.14
CA ILE A 6 -9.98 18.61 0.09
C ILE A 6 -10.55 19.32 1.33
N LYS A 7 -10.94 20.59 1.20
CA LYS A 7 -11.60 21.33 2.29
C LYS A 7 -13.01 20.82 2.60
N ASN A 8 -13.70 20.33 1.57
CA ASN A 8 -14.98 19.64 1.74
C ASN A 8 -14.76 18.23 2.31
N PHE A 9 -13.66 17.56 1.95
CA PHE A 9 -13.29 16.24 2.46
C PHE A 9 -13.02 16.25 3.97
N THR A 10 -12.32 17.27 4.50
CA THR A 10 -12.18 17.44 5.97
C THR A 10 -13.53 17.63 6.67
N LYS A 11 -14.50 18.29 6.02
CA LYS A 11 -15.87 18.40 6.55
C LYS A 11 -16.64 17.07 6.59
N TYR A 12 -16.38 16.16 5.64
CA TYR A 12 -16.95 14.80 5.66
C TYR A 12 -16.23 13.89 6.66
N SER A 13 -14.91 14.06 6.83
CA SER A 13 -14.08 13.35 7.82
C SER A 13 -14.48 13.68 9.27
N ASP A 14 -14.77 14.96 9.56
CA ASP A 14 -15.20 15.42 10.90
C ASP A 14 -16.63 14.99 11.26
N ALA A 15 -17.39 14.45 10.31
CA ALA A 15 -18.72 13.89 10.51
C ALA A 15 -18.69 12.38 10.78
N THR A 16 -17.61 11.86 11.38
CA THR A 16 -17.53 10.47 11.82
C THR A 16 -18.63 10.20 12.86
N PRO A 17 -19.61 9.32 12.61
CA PRO A 17 -20.51 8.89 13.66
C PRO A 17 -19.68 8.09 14.67
N PRO A 18 -19.98 8.16 15.98
CA PRO A 18 -19.36 7.25 16.93
C PRO A 18 -19.58 5.81 16.47
N ARG A 19 -18.57 4.93 16.57
CA ARG A 19 -18.61 3.49 16.19
C ARG A 19 -19.88 2.73 16.65
N SER A 20 -20.59 3.25 17.65
CA SER A 20 -21.88 2.77 18.13
C SER A 20 -23.08 3.02 17.20
N GLN A 21 -23.02 4.03 16.32
CA GLN A 21 -24.10 4.32 15.34
C GLN A 21 -23.96 3.53 14.04
N ALA A 22 -22.74 3.19 13.60
CA ALA A 22 -22.54 2.28 12.47
C ALA A 22 -23.21 0.91 12.74
N LYS A 23 -23.06 0.37 13.96
CA LYS A 23 -23.79 -0.86 14.39
C LYS A 23 -25.31 -0.71 14.41
N LYS A 24 -25.84 0.52 14.52
CA LYS A 24 -27.28 0.79 14.61
C LYS A 24 -27.91 0.99 13.23
N ILE A 25 -27.13 1.45 12.25
CA ILE A 25 -27.55 1.63 10.85
C ILE A 25 -27.45 0.31 10.07
N TRP A 26 -26.49 -0.57 10.42
CA TRP A 26 -26.17 -1.77 9.63
C TRP A 26 -26.64 -3.11 10.23
N GLY A 27 -27.40 -3.08 11.34
CA GLY A 27 -27.98 -4.28 11.95
C GLY A 27 -26.93 -5.16 12.66
N THR A 28 -27.35 -5.83 13.75
CA THR A 28 -26.48 -6.75 14.50
C THR A 28 -26.46 -8.14 13.84
N PRO A 29 -25.32 -8.86 13.85
CA PRO A 29 -25.19 -10.21 13.27
C PRO A 29 -26.17 -11.25 13.83
N GLU A 30 -26.75 -11.02 15.01
CA GLU A 30 -27.73 -11.90 15.66
C GLU A 30 -29.07 -12.04 14.90
N ALA A 31 -29.37 -11.14 13.95
CA ALA A 31 -30.56 -11.27 13.10
C ALA A 31 -30.39 -12.30 11.96
N ASN A 32 -29.15 -12.64 11.57
CA ASN A 32 -28.88 -13.57 10.46
C ASN A 32 -28.81 -15.04 10.88
N GLN A 33 -28.75 -15.36 12.17
CA GLN A 33 -28.78 -16.76 12.63
C GLN A 33 -30.17 -17.42 12.53
N ARG A 34 -31.26 -16.65 12.39
CA ARG A 34 -32.62 -17.21 12.32
C ARG A 34 -33.12 -17.56 10.92
N HIS A 35 -32.37 -17.24 9.86
CA HIS A 35 -32.76 -17.58 8.49
C HIS A 35 -32.03 -18.80 7.89
N GLY A 36 -30.97 -19.30 8.54
CA GLY A 36 -30.22 -20.48 8.10
C GLY A 36 -30.83 -21.84 8.44
N GLU A 37 -31.91 -21.90 9.22
CA GLU A 37 -32.51 -23.17 9.67
C GLU A 37 -33.69 -23.67 8.80
N ILE A 38 -34.08 -22.96 7.74
CA ILE A 38 -35.24 -23.36 6.90
C ILE A 38 -34.82 -24.05 5.58
N GLU A 39 -33.51 -24.10 5.26
CA GLU A 39 -33.04 -24.64 3.96
C GLU A 39 -32.40 -26.03 4.02
N ALA A 40 -32.49 -26.74 5.15
CA ALA A 40 -31.90 -28.07 5.31
C ALA A 40 -32.78 -29.26 4.84
N ASP A 41 -33.95 -29.04 4.22
CA ASP A 41 -34.91 -30.12 3.97
C ASP A 41 -35.53 -30.18 2.56
N ARG A 42 -34.75 -29.92 1.50
CA ARG A 42 -35.18 -30.25 0.13
C ARG A 42 -34.11 -30.94 -0.69
N GLY A 43 -34.35 -32.22 -0.96
CA GLY A 43 -34.10 -32.80 -2.29
C GLY A 43 -32.89 -33.71 -2.44
N ARG A 44 -32.96 -34.93 -1.87
CA ARG A 44 -32.31 -36.10 -2.49
C ARG A 44 -33.11 -36.51 -3.72
N HIS A 45 -32.50 -36.53 -4.89
CA HIS A 45 -32.89 -37.41 -6.01
C HIS A 45 -31.66 -37.78 -6.85
N PRO A 46 -31.72 -38.91 -7.61
CA PRO A 46 -30.59 -39.79 -7.83
C PRO A 46 -29.82 -39.51 -9.13
N TRP A 47 -28.55 -39.89 -9.13
CA TRP A 47 -27.70 -39.93 -10.32
C TRP A 47 -28.14 -41.05 -11.27
N PRO A 48 -28.11 -40.85 -12.60
CA PRO A 48 -28.38 -41.92 -13.55
C PRO A 48 -27.13 -42.78 -13.77
N GLU A 49 -27.32 -44.09 -13.69
CA GLU A 49 -26.40 -45.09 -14.21
C GLU A 49 -26.39 -45.07 -15.74
N GLY A 50 -25.20 -45.26 -16.33
CA GLY A 50 -25.05 -45.85 -17.66
C GLY A 50 -24.64 -44.89 -18.79
N ALA A 51 -23.33 -44.74 -18.99
CA ALA A 51 -22.78 -44.51 -20.33
C ALA A 51 -21.40 -45.16 -20.43
N HIS A 52 -21.34 -46.28 -21.14
CA HIS A 52 -20.12 -46.93 -21.58
C HIS A 52 -19.35 -46.01 -22.55
N LEU A 53 -18.12 -45.66 -22.20
CA LEU A 53 -17.11 -45.20 -23.14
C LEU A 53 -15.80 -45.93 -22.86
N GLY A 54 -15.20 -46.45 -23.92
CA GLY A 54 -14.07 -47.38 -23.90
C GLY A 54 -12.81 -46.78 -23.29
N HIS A 55 -12.15 -47.58 -22.46
CA HIS A 55 -10.79 -47.37 -22.01
C HIS A 55 -9.82 -47.68 -23.17
N GLU A 56 -9.14 -46.65 -23.67
CA GLU A 56 -7.76 -46.82 -24.14
C GLU A 56 -6.82 -46.58 -22.94
N GLU A 57 -5.94 -47.55 -22.73
CA GLU A 57 -4.99 -47.67 -21.63
C GLU A 57 -3.71 -46.87 -21.96
N PRO A 58 -3.31 -45.85 -21.17
CA PRO A 58 -1.99 -45.27 -21.32
C PRO A 58 -0.97 -46.08 -20.52
N GLN A 59 0.09 -46.47 -21.23
CA GLN A 59 1.27 -47.18 -20.75
C GLN A 59 1.81 -46.56 -19.44
N ARG A 60 1.95 -47.41 -18.42
CA ARG A 60 2.73 -47.13 -17.21
C ARG A 60 4.20 -46.95 -17.60
N MET A 61 4.73 -45.74 -17.48
CA MET A 61 6.17 -45.52 -17.41
C MET A 61 6.67 -45.96 -16.03
N ASP A 62 7.50 -46.99 -16.03
CA ASP A 62 8.16 -47.56 -14.87
C ASP A 62 9.35 -46.66 -14.46
N LEU A 63 9.15 -45.79 -13.47
CA LEU A 63 10.22 -45.00 -12.85
C LEU A 63 10.75 -45.78 -11.65
N SER A 64 11.70 -46.68 -11.92
CA SER A 64 12.55 -47.30 -10.90
C SER A 64 13.47 -46.24 -10.28
N MET A 65 13.21 -45.90 -9.01
CA MET A 65 14.14 -45.19 -8.12
C MET A 65 15.06 -46.21 -7.42
N PRO A 66 16.37 -45.95 -7.29
CA PRO A 66 17.30 -46.88 -6.67
C PRO A 66 17.13 -46.92 -5.15
N GLN A 67 17.02 -48.14 -4.61
CA GLN A 67 17.06 -48.42 -3.18
C GLN A 67 18.45 -48.10 -2.62
N ILE A 68 18.52 -47.12 -1.70
CA ILE A 68 19.70 -46.90 -0.85
C ILE A 68 19.60 -47.87 0.32
N ALA A 69 20.62 -48.71 0.46
CA ALA A 69 20.76 -49.72 1.49
C ALA A 69 20.73 -49.11 2.90
N GLY A 70 19.81 -49.59 3.73
CA GLY A 70 19.75 -49.30 5.16
C GLY A 70 20.80 -50.10 5.93
N GLY A 71 21.82 -49.42 6.45
CA GLY A 71 22.67 -49.92 7.52
C GLY A 71 22.07 -49.52 8.87
N ARG A 72 21.56 -50.51 9.62
CA ARG A 72 21.02 -50.34 10.97
C ARG A 72 22.15 -50.56 11.97
N LEU A 73 22.53 -49.51 12.69
CA LEU A 73 23.39 -49.59 13.89
C LEU A 73 22.48 -49.59 15.12
N ASP A 74 22.71 -50.60 15.97
CA ASP A 74 22.15 -50.72 17.31
C ASP A 74 23.00 -49.94 18.33
N GLY A 75 22.36 -49.51 19.42
CA GLY A 75 22.98 -48.91 20.61
C GLY A 75 22.91 -47.38 20.61
N GLU A 76 22.60 -46.68 21.69
CA GLU A 76 22.54 -47.01 23.10
C GLU A 76 21.60 -46.01 23.79
N ARG A 77 21.04 -46.49 24.90
CA ARG A 77 20.12 -45.84 25.82
C ARG A 77 20.93 -44.89 26.71
N ALA A 78 20.61 -43.61 26.72
CA ALA A 78 21.16 -42.65 27.68
C ALA A 78 20.04 -41.92 28.42
N ASP A 79 20.11 -42.03 29.75
CA ASP A 79 19.19 -41.50 30.73
C ASP A 79 19.18 -39.97 30.76
N ALA A 80 17.98 -39.39 30.88
CA ALA A 80 17.79 -37.96 31.12
C ALA A 80 17.67 -37.67 32.61
N PRO A 81 18.41 -36.70 33.18
CA PRO A 81 18.13 -36.21 34.52
C PRO A 81 17.15 -35.04 34.47
N ARG A 82 16.06 -35.19 35.23
CA ARG A 82 15.24 -34.10 35.78
C ARG A 82 16.07 -33.33 36.81
N SER A 83 16.12 -32.00 36.73
CA SER A 83 15.92 -31.12 37.90
C SER A 83 15.99 -29.62 37.57
N LEU A 84 15.00 -28.90 38.11
CA LEU A 84 15.06 -27.63 38.82
C LEU A 84 15.73 -26.40 38.18
N LEU A 85 14.92 -25.38 37.88
CA LEU A 85 15.21 -23.98 38.23
C LEU A 85 13.91 -23.16 38.26
N GLU A 86 13.37 -22.97 39.45
CA GLU A 86 12.45 -21.88 39.78
C GLU A 86 13.25 -20.56 39.76
N GLN A 87 12.77 -19.56 39.01
CA GLN A 87 13.24 -18.18 39.14
C GLN A 87 12.19 -17.34 39.87
N PRO A 88 12.58 -16.46 40.82
CA PRO A 88 11.67 -15.53 41.47
C PRO A 88 11.40 -14.28 40.58
N PRO A 89 10.29 -13.56 40.80
CA PRO A 89 9.92 -12.43 39.96
C PRO A 89 10.76 -11.18 40.23
N VAL A 90 11.22 -10.56 39.15
CA VAL A 90 11.92 -9.27 39.13
C VAL A 90 10.95 -8.14 39.49
N LYS A 91 11.26 -7.38 40.54
CA LYS A 91 10.56 -6.14 40.92
C LYS A 91 11.02 -5.00 40.01
N VAL A 92 10.09 -4.44 39.23
CA VAL A 92 10.32 -3.21 38.45
C VAL A 92 10.05 -1.99 39.33
N HIS A 93 11.09 -1.19 39.59
CA HIS A 93 10.96 0.12 40.21
C HIS A 93 10.38 1.12 39.20
N ARG A 94 9.22 1.68 39.54
CA ARG A 94 8.55 2.75 38.78
C ARG A 94 9.09 4.09 39.27
N SER A 95 9.93 4.74 38.47
CA SER A 95 10.42 6.10 38.73
C SER A 95 9.35 7.11 38.32
N GLU A 96 8.85 7.88 39.29
CA GLU A 96 7.96 9.02 39.05
C GLU A 96 8.78 10.19 38.47
N LEU A 97 8.45 10.62 37.25
CA LEU A 97 8.97 11.84 36.65
C LEU A 97 7.90 12.94 36.77
N ASN A 98 8.24 13.95 37.56
CA ASN A 98 7.44 15.14 37.81
C ASN A 98 7.26 15.98 36.53
N PHE A 99 6.02 16.22 36.15
CA PHE A 99 5.62 17.14 35.09
C PHE A 99 5.59 18.59 35.61
N ILE A 100 6.28 19.50 34.90
CA ILE A 100 6.18 20.96 35.07
C ILE A 100 5.25 21.49 33.96
N PRO A 101 4.19 22.26 34.26
CA PRO A 101 3.34 22.84 33.22
C PRO A 101 3.96 24.11 32.63
N ALA A 102 4.18 24.11 31.32
CA ALA A 102 4.56 25.31 30.57
C ALA A 102 3.32 26.13 30.18
N LYS A 103 3.37 27.44 30.46
CA LYS A 103 2.37 28.46 30.15
C LYS A 103 2.13 28.59 28.65
N ALA A 104 0.86 28.52 28.24
CA ALA A 104 0.38 28.88 26.92
C ALA A 104 0.39 30.41 26.73
N GLY A 105 1.15 30.89 25.75
CA GLY A 105 1.08 32.26 25.23
C GLY A 105 0.31 32.27 23.92
N SER A 106 -0.96 32.66 23.98
CA SER A 106 -1.84 32.86 22.81
C SER A 106 -1.62 34.27 22.24
N MET A 107 -1.11 34.36 21.00
CA MET A 107 -1.35 35.50 20.11
C MET A 107 -1.20 35.05 18.66
N SER A 108 -2.32 34.89 17.95
CA SER A 108 -2.34 34.97 16.48
C SER A 108 -3.51 35.84 16.04
N GLY A 109 -3.19 37.04 15.55
CA GLY A 109 -4.11 37.91 14.84
C GLY A 109 -4.05 37.59 13.36
N SER A 110 -5.10 36.97 12.83
CA SER A 110 -5.29 36.70 11.40
C SER A 110 -5.94 37.90 10.73
N LEU A 111 -5.18 38.63 9.92
CA LEU A 111 -5.69 39.62 8.97
C LEU A 111 -5.92 38.92 7.62
N GLY A 112 -7.18 38.62 7.31
CA GLY A 112 -7.58 38.12 6.01
C GLY A 112 -7.63 39.23 4.95
N PRO A 113 -7.41 38.92 3.66
CA PRO A 113 -7.51 39.91 2.59
C PRO A 113 -8.98 40.32 2.35
N PRO A 114 -9.23 41.57 1.91
CA PRO A 114 -10.58 42.06 1.69
C PRO A 114 -11.24 41.36 0.49
N LYS A 115 -12.46 40.88 0.70
CA LYS A 115 -13.39 40.46 -0.36
C LYS A 115 -13.67 41.65 -1.27
N VAL A 116 -13.33 41.53 -2.55
CA VAL A 116 -13.80 42.43 -3.62
C VAL A 116 -15.06 41.79 -4.19
N GLU A 117 -16.22 42.26 -3.75
CA GLU A 117 -17.50 41.97 -4.40
C GLU A 117 -17.64 42.92 -5.59
N VAL A 118 -17.56 42.35 -6.80
CA VAL A 118 -17.87 43.06 -8.05
C VAL A 118 -19.38 42.96 -8.26
N SER A 119 -20.11 43.98 -7.81
CA SER A 119 -21.50 44.20 -8.17
C SER A 119 -21.55 45.16 -9.35
N THR A 120 -21.86 44.63 -10.53
CA THR A 120 -22.30 45.40 -11.69
C THR A 120 -23.74 45.85 -11.46
N SER A 121 -23.96 47.15 -11.28
CA SER A 121 -25.24 47.78 -11.57
C SER A 121 -24.98 49.19 -12.07
N ALA A 122 -25.33 49.38 -13.34
CA ALA A 122 -25.50 50.66 -13.96
C ALA A 122 -26.84 51.23 -13.47
N GLU A 123 -26.82 52.41 -12.84
CA GLU A 123 -27.95 53.32 -12.94
C GLU A 123 -27.48 54.75 -12.68
N ALA A 124 -27.80 55.59 -13.64
CA ALA A 124 -27.48 57.01 -13.67
C ALA A 124 -28.34 57.73 -12.63
N GLN A 125 -27.71 58.55 -11.79
CA GLN A 125 -28.34 59.74 -11.24
C GLN A 125 -27.29 60.82 -10.97
N ASP A 126 -27.32 61.78 -11.89
CA ASP A 126 -26.77 63.11 -11.78
C ASP A 126 -27.44 63.84 -10.60
N THR A 127 -26.65 64.36 -9.66
CA THR A 127 -26.88 65.66 -9.00
C THR A 127 -25.78 65.96 -7.98
N HIS A 128 -25.32 67.21 -8.02
CA HIS A 128 -24.52 67.92 -7.03
C HIS A 128 -23.09 67.45 -6.75
N ARG A 129 -22.18 68.09 -7.50
CA ARG A 129 -20.73 68.19 -7.27
C ARG A 129 -20.43 69.35 -6.29
N PRO A 130 -20.15 69.10 -5.00
CA PRO A 130 -19.50 70.10 -4.16
C PRO A 130 -18.01 70.17 -4.49
N SER A 131 -17.54 71.39 -4.73
CA SER A 131 -16.14 71.71 -4.97
C SER A 131 -15.28 71.25 -3.79
N ARG A 132 -14.51 70.17 -4.00
CA ARG A 132 -13.63 69.53 -3.00
C ARG A 132 -12.18 69.58 -3.52
N GLU A 133 -11.73 70.76 -3.91
CA GLU A 133 -10.38 71.01 -4.45
C GLU A 133 -9.28 71.07 -3.37
N GLY A 134 -9.64 70.99 -2.08
CA GLY A 134 -8.70 71.13 -0.96
C GLY A 134 -8.06 69.87 -0.40
N THR A 135 -8.65 68.67 -0.57
CA THR A 135 -8.19 67.44 0.12
C THR A 135 -7.39 66.46 -0.75
N ASN A 136 -7.28 66.72 -2.06
CA ASN A 136 -6.63 65.80 -3.01
C ASN A 136 -5.08 65.78 -2.90
N LYS A 137 -4.48 66.84 -2.34
CA LYS A 137 -3.02 66.92 -2.13
C LYS A 137 -2.53 65.96 -1.04
N GLN A 138 -3.34 65.72 -0.02
CA GLN A 138 -2.96 64.85 1.11
C GLN A 138 -3.10 63.36 0.75
N GLY A 139 -4.14 63.01 -0.02
CA GLY A 139 -4.30 61.66 -0.57
C GLY A 139 -3.15 61.28 -1.51
N THR A 140 -2.80 62.15 -2.46
CA THR A 140 -1.71 61.88 -3.41
C THR A 140 -0.34 61.72 -2.73
N GLN A 141 -0.05 62.43 -1.64
CA GLN A 141 1.16 62.21 -0.84
C GLN A 141 1.14 60.87 -0.07
N SER A 142 -0.02 60.47 0.47
CA SER A 142 -0.15 59.18 1.15
C SER A 142 0.05 57.99 0.20
N TRP A 143 -0.51 58.07 -1.01
CA TRP A 143 -0.34 57.05 -2.05
C TRP A 143 1.12 56.91 -2.49
N LYS A 144 1.84 58.03 -2.67
CA LYS A 144 3.28 58.01 -3.01
C LYS A 144 4.11 57.29 -1.94
N LYS A 145 3.91 57.62 -0.66
CA LYS A 145 4.63 56.96 0.44
C LYS A 145 4.31 55.45 0.54
N SER A 146 3.06 55.07 0.27
CA SER A 146 2.66 53.65 0.25
C SER A 146 3.28 52.90 -0.92
N ALA A 147 3.35 53.53 -2.11
CA ALA A 147 3.99 52.96 -3.28
C ALA A 147 5.49 52.76 -3.06
N GLU A 148 6.20 53.77 -2.52
CA GLU A 148 7.62 53.68 -2.17
C GLU A 148 7.88 52.57 -1.14
N ARG A 149 7.02 52.43 -0.13
CA ARG A 149 7.14 51.35 0.87
C ARG A 149 6.96 49.97 0.24
N SER A 150 5.95 49.81 -0.62
CA SER A 150 5.69 48.55 -1.31
C SER A 150 6.78 48.19 -2.32
N GLU A 151 7.37 49.19 -2.99
CA GLU A 151 8.50 48.98 -3.90
C GLU A 151 9.75 48.54 -3.15
N LYS A 152 10.02 49.14 -1.99
CA LYS A 152 11.11 48.71 -1.10
C LYS A 152 10.90 47.28 -0.58
N GLU A 153 9.71 46.96 -0.09
CA GLU A 153 9.36 45.61 0.38
C GLU A 153 9.48 44.57 -0.75
N ASN A 154 9.01 44.88 -1.96
CA ASN A 154 9.19 44.01 -3.12
C ASN A 154 10.67 43.85 -3.51
N SER A 155 11.48 44.90 -3.38
CA SER A 155 12.93 44.83 -3.61
C SER A 155 13.61 43.89 -2.61
N ASP A 156 13.24 43.97 -1.33
CA ASP A 156 13.81 43.14 -0.27
C ASP A 156 13.35 41.68 -0.40
N LEU A 157 12.06 41.43 -0.69
CA LEU A 157 11.54 40.07 -0.97
C LEU A 157 12.21 39.43 -2.19
N ARG A 158 12.55 40.20 -3.24
CA ARG A 158 13.29 39.69 -4.40
C ARG A 158 14.70 39.26 -4.01
N LYS A 159 15.41 40.07 -3.21
CA LYS A 159 16.75 39.71 -2.72
C LYS A 159 16.72 38.46 -1.86
N ASP A 160 15.71 38.30 -1.00
CA ASP A 160 15.56 37.10 -0.18
C ASP A 160 15.21 35.87 -1.01
N ALA A 161 14.35 36.01 -2.04
CA ALA A 161 14.05 34.93 -2.98
C ALA A 161 15.30 34.49 -3.76
N GLU A 162 16.17 35.43 -4.17
CA GLU A 162 17.45 35.12 -4.81
C GLU A 162 18.43 34.42 -3.85
N ARG A 163 18.51 34.85 -2.58
CA ARG A 163 19.30 34.17 -1.54
C ARG A 163 18.84 32.74 -1.32
N MET A 164 17.55 32.53 -1.13
CA MET A 164 16.97 31.19 -0.95
C MET A 164 17.21 30.29 -2.17
N ARG A 165 17.10 30.82 -3.41
CA ARG A 165 17.43 30.07 -4.63
C ARG A 165 18.90 29.67 -4.67
N SER A 166 19.81 30.56 -4.27
CA SER A 166 21.24 30.27 -4.19
C SER A 166 21.52 29.16 -3.17
N ASP A 167 20.88 29.18 -2.00
CA ASP A 167 21.06 28.18 -0.96
C ASP A 167 20.48 26.82 -1.36
N ILE A 168 19.30 26.80 -2.00
CA ILE A 168 18.72 25.58 -2.57
C ILE A 168 19.69 24.97 -3.59
N PHE A 169 20.29 25.78 -4.45
CA PHE A 169 21.26 25.30 -5.43
C PHE A 169 22.50 24.68 -4.76
N LYS A 170 23.05 25.33 -3.73
CA LYS A 170 24.19 24.81 -2.95
C LYS A 170 23.86 23.50 -2.23
N LEU A 171 22.73 23.45 -1.53
CA LEU A 171 22.28 22.23 -0.83
C LEU A 171 22.00 21.08 -1.80
N THR A 172 21.45 21.38 -2.97
CA THR A 172 21.22 20.36 -4.01
C THR A 172 22.54 19.80 -4.55
N ALA A 173 23.55 20.65 -4.74
CA ALA A 173 24.88 20.21 -5.14
C ALA A 173 25.55 19.34 -4.06
N GLN A 174 25.47 19.73 -2.79
CA GLN A 174 25.99 18.95 -1.65
C GLN A 174 25.28 17.60 -1.52
N ASN A 175 23.95 17.56 -1.64
CA ASN A 175 23.20 16.29 -1.59
C ASN A 175 23.60 15.34 -2.72
N ARG A 176 23.87 15.85 -3.93
CA ARG A 176 24.39 15.03 -5.03
C ARG A 176 25.77 14.46 -4.71
N GLU A 177 26.64 15.26 -4.09
CA GLU A 177 27.98 14.81 -3.67
C GLU A 177 27.90 13.73 -2.58
N TYR A 178 27.09 13.94 -1.53
CA TYR A 178 26.86 12.93 -0.50
C TYR A 178 26.25 11.65 -1.06
N SER A 179 25.28 11.76 -1.97
CA SER A 179 24.69 10.60 -2.64
C SER A 179 25.72 9.83 -3.48
N ALA A 180 26.61 10.52 -4.19
CA ALA A 180 27.68 9.89 -4.95
C ALA A 180 28.72 9.21 -4.04
N LEU A 181 29.05 9.81 -2.89
CA LEU A 181 29.94 9.21 -1.90
C LEU A 181 29.35 7.93 -1.28
N LEU A 182 28.05 7.94 -0.95
CA LEU A 182 27.34 6.76 -0.46
C LEU A 182 27.32 5.63 -1.50
N ALA A 183 27.01 5.95 -2.77
CA ALA A 183 27.06 4.97 -3.86
C ALA A 183 28.47 4.37 -4.03
N ALA A 184 29.51 5.21 -3.99
CA ALA A 184 30.89 4.76 -4.09
C ALA A 184 31.38 3.96 -2.87
N ALA A 185 30.80 4.18 -1.69
CA ALA A 185 31.06 3.37 -0.50
C ALA A 185 30.40 1.98 -0.63
N GLN A 186 29.15 1.95 -1.06
CA GLN A 186 28.41 0.71 -1.29
C GLN A 186 29.05 -0.17 -2.38
N ASP A 187 29.52 0.44 -3.47
CA ASP A 187 30.28 -0.25 -4.52
C ASP A 187 31.60 -0.85 -4.03
N ARG A 188 32.25 -0.21 -3.05
CA ARG A 188 33.48 -0.72 -2.43
C ARG A 188 33.19 -1.90 -1.53
N GLU A 189 32.09 -1.86 -0.79
CA GLU A 189 31.65 -2.97 0.06
C GLU A 189 31.26 -4.20 -0.76
N ILE A 190 30.51 -4.02 -1.85
CA ILE A 190 30.17 -5.10 -2.79
C ILE A 190 31.43 -5.73 -3.40
N ARG A 191 32.40 -4.89 -3.80
CA ARG A 191 33.68 -5.38 -4.34
C ARG A 191 34.50 -6.13 -3.30
N TRP A 192 34.60 -5.61 -2.09
CA TRP A 192 35.31 -6.25 -0.99
C TRP A 192 34.69 -7.60 -0.62
N ALA A 193 33.36 -7.67 -0.50
CA ALA A 193 32.63 -8.91 -0.30
C ALA A 193 32.87 -9.91 -1.45
N SER A 194 32.89 -9.42 -2.69
CA SER A 194 33.19 -10.26 -3.87
C SER A 194 34.63 -10.79 -3.90
N GLU A 195 35.61 -10.01 -3.43
CA GLU A 195 37.02 -10.42 -3.35
C GLU A 195 37.27 -11.42 -2.20
N GLN A 196 36.69 -11.16 -1.03
CA GLN A 196 36.63 -12.13 0.08
C GLN A 196 36.05 -13.46 -0.40
N PHE A 197 34.94 -13.42 -1.16
CA PHE A 197 34.30 -14.60 -1.71
C PHE A 197 35.17 -15.38 -2.70
N LYS A 198 35.89 -14.68 -3.60
CA LYS A 198 36.81 -15.33 -4.55
C LYS A 198 37.98 -16.04 -3.87
N SER A 199 38.38 -15.60 -2.68
CA SER A 199 39.53 -16.16 -1.95
C SER A 199 39.24 -17.49 -1.24
N GLN A 200 37.97 -17.88 -1.07
CA GLN A 200 37.58 -19.06 -0.29
C GLN A 200 37.46 -20.38 -1.09
N GLY A 201 37.76 -20.40 -2.39
CA GLY A 201 37.79 -21.62 -3.20
C GLY A 201 36.41 -22.25 -3.45
N PRO A 202 36.31 -23.25 -4.35
CA PRO A 202 35.04 -23.81 -4.81
C PRO A 202 34.51 -24.89 -3.86
N THR A 203 34.27 -24.54 -2.60
CA THR A 203 33.54 -25.41 -1.66
C THR A 203 32.08 -24.97 -1.65
N PHE A 204 31.27 -25.58 -2.53
CA PHE A 204 29.79 -25.51 -2.51
C PHE A 204 29.20 -24.12 -2.21
N GLY A 205 29.80 -23.08 -2.82
CA GLY A 205 29.65 -21.70 -2.40
C GLY A 205 28.24 -21.13 -2.54
N VAL A 206 27.92 -20.23 -1.60
CA VAL A 206 26.78 -19.31 -1.61
C VAL A 206 26.52 -18.84 -3.04
N THR A 207 25.46 -19.38 -3.64
CA THR A 207 25.06 -19.04 -5.02
C THR A 207 24.86 -17.53 -5.10
N ALA A 208 25.64 -16.83 -5.92
CA ALA A 208 25.40 -15.42 -6.19
C ALA A 208 23.95 -15.25 -6.70
N ASN A 209 23.30 -14.15 -6.32
CA ASN A 209 21.95 -13.88 -6.78
C ASN A 209 21.88 -13.91 -8.32
N ALA A 210 20.82 -14.52 -8.85
CA ALA A 210 20.60 -14.55 -10.29
C ALA A 210 20.05 -13.21 -10.83
N THR A 211 19.60 -12.31 -9.95
CA THR A 211 19.13 -10.95 -10.26
C THR A 211 19.65 -9.99 -9.20
N SER A 212 19.83 -8.71 -9.51
CA SER A 212 20.26 -7.74 -8.50
C SER A 212 19.08 -7.17 -7.72
N ILE A 213 19.31 -6.70 -6.48
CA ILE A 213 18.27 -5.99 -5.70
C ILE A 213 17.83 -4.69 -6.42
N ALA A 214 18.73 -4.08 -7.20
CA ALA A 214 18.39 -2.90 -8.02
C ALA A 214 17.40 -3.25 -9.13
N ASP A 215 17.53 -4.43 -9.76
CA ASP A 215 16.58 -4.90 -10.78
C ASP A 215 15.21 -5.21 -10.15
N VAL A 216 15.19 -5.84 -8.97
CA VAL A 216 13.94 -6.06 -8.19
C VAL A 216 13.24 -4.73 -7.92
N ARG A 217 13.97 -3.72 -7.46
CA ARG A 217 13.43 -2.37 -7.22
C ARG A 217 12.88 -1.74 -8.50
N ARG A 218 13.60 -1.85 -9.61
CA ARG A 218 13.15 -1.32 -10.90
C ARG A 218 11.87 -2.01 -11.39
N THR A 219 11.78 -3.32 -11.25
CA THR A 219 10.55 -4.08 -11.58
C THR A 219 9.38 -3.67 -10.69
N MET A 220 9.63 -3.42 -9.41
CA MET A 220 8.64 -2.87 -8.46
C MET A 220 8.14 -1.48 -8.89
N GLU A 221 9.05 -0.56 -9.21
CA GLU A 221 8.71 0.79 -9.68
C GLU A 221 7.91 0.76 -10.99
N ASN A 222 8.26 -0.15 -11.91
CA ASN A 222 7.48 -0.37 -13.14
C ASN A 222 6.07 -0.90 -12.82
N LEU A 223 5.94 -1.84 -11.88
CA LEU A 223 4.65 -2.36 -11.44
C LEU A 223 3.78 -1.25 -10.84
N GLU A 224 4.34 -0.40 -9.97
CA GLU A 224 3.61 0.74 -9.40
C GLU A 224 3.15 1.73 -10.48
N ALA A 225 3.97 1.98 -11.49
CA ALA A 225 3.61 2.84 -12.61
C ALA A 225 2.45 2.27 -13.43
N GLU A 226 2.46 0.95 -13.71
CA GLU A 226 1.36 0.29 -14.42
C GLU A 226 0.07 0.28 -13.59
N ILE A 227 0.14 0.01 -12.28
CA ILE A 227 -1.00 0.09 -11.36
C ILE A 227 -1.63 1.51 -11.42
N PHE A 228 -0.80 2.55 -11.36
CA PHE A 228 -1.28 3.93 -11.43
C PHE A 228 -1.98 4.22 -12.77
N GLN A 229 -1.41 3.77 -13.89
CA GLN A 229 -1.96 3.98 -15.22
C GLN A 229 -3.28 3.24 -15.45
N VAL A 230 -3.38 1.98 -14.99
CA VAL A 230 -4.61 1.19 -15.07
C VAL A 230 -5.70 1.84 -14.24
N ALA A 231 -5.40 2.21 -12.99
CA ALA A 231 -6.36 2.85 -12.10
C ALA A 231 -6.86 4.20 -12.65
N ALA A 232 -5.96 5.03 -13.21
CA ALA A 232 -6.34 6.30 -13.84
C ALA A 232 -7.25 6.09 -15.06
N ALA A 233 -6.92 5.12 -15.91
CA ALA A 233 -7.70 4.85 -17.12
C ALA A 233 -9.08 4.25 -16.78
N LEU A 234 -9.17 3.40 -15.76
CA LEU A 234 -10.43 2.85 -15.28
C LEU A 234 -11.30 3.89 -14.56
N SER A 235 -10.70 4.84 -13.84
CA SER A 235 -11.46 5.92 -13.19
C SER A 235 -11.98 6.96 -14.19
N ASP A 236 -11.21 7.23 -15.25
CA ASP A 236 -11.58 8.15 -16.35
C ASP A 236 -12.56 7.50 -17.33
N LEU A 237 -12.77 6.18 -17.25
CA LEU A 237 -13.78 5.52 -18.05
C LEU A 237 -15.11 6.27 -17.82
N ASP A 238 -15.73 6.72 -18.91
CA ASP A 238 -16.97 7.50 -18.93
C ASP A 238 -18.20 6.65 -18.52
N LEU A 239 -17.99 5.77 -17.54
CA LEU A 239 -18.97 4.98 -16.81
C LEU A 239 -20.10 5.88 -16.34
N ARG A 240 -19.79 7.09 -15.86
CA ARG A 240 -20.77 8.04 -15.35
C ARG A 240 -21.78 8.51 -16.40
N SER A 241 -21.37 8.77 -17.65
CA SER A 241 -22.34 9.21 -18.68
C SER A 241 -23.27 8.09 -19.15
N ARG A 242 -22.81 6.83 -19.08
CA ARG A 242 -23.56 5.66 -19.55
C ARG A 242 -24.52 5.06 -18.52
N LEU A 243 -24.32 5.33 -17.23
CA LEU A 243 -25.06 4.68 -16.13
C LEU A 243 -26.20 5.50 -15.53
N THR A 244 -26.32 6.78 -15.87
CA THR A 244 -27.49 7.62 -15.49
C THR A 244 -28.81 7.25 -16.19
N LYS A 245 -28.88 6.07 -16.85
CA LYS A 245 -30.06 5.58 -17.56
C LYS A 245 -30.43 4.17 -17.13
N GLY A 246 -30.67 3.93 -15.84
CA GLY A 246 -31.10 2.61 -15.41
C GLY A 246 -31.51 2.55 -13.95
N HIS A 247 -32.60 1.85 -13.66
CA HIS A 247 -33.24 1.81 -12.35
C HIS A 247 -32.38 1.12 -11.28
N ALA A 248 -32.32 1.73 -10.09
CA ALA A 248 -31.71 1.18 -8.88
C ALA A 248 -32.20 -0.25 -8.58
N LEU A 249 -31.32 -1.25 -8.72
CA LEU A 249 -31.54 -2.59 -8.21
C LEU A 249 -31.21 -2.62 -6.72
N GLY A 250 -32.25 -2.83 -5.92
CA GLY A 250 -32.20 -2.81 -4.46
C GLY A 250 -31.43 -3.97 -3.83
N GLY A 251 -30.50 -3.63 -2.93
CA GLY A 251 -30.65 -3.99 -1.52
C GLY A 251 -29.83 -5.15 -0.97
N GLN A 252 -29.61 -6.25 -1.70
CA GLN A 252 -28.92 -7.43 -1.14
C GLN A 252 -27.51 -7.68 -1.67
N SER A 253 -27.22 -7.36 -2.94
CA SER A 253 -25.89 -7.56 -3.54
C SER A 253 -24.80 -6.68 -2.93
N ASN A 254 -25.15 -5.58 -2.26
CA ASN A 254 -24.17 -4.62 -1.74
C ASN A 254 -23.51 -5.06 -0.44
N TYR A 255 -24.13 -5.92 0.36
CA TYR A 255 -23.54 -6.30 1.66
C TYR A 255 -22.31 -7.20 1.47
N GLU A 256 -22.43 -8.27 0.68
CA GLU A 256 -21.30 -9.16 0.41
C GLU A 256 -20.17 -8.46 -0.36
N LEU A 257 -20.53 -7.59 -1.31
CA LEU A 257 -19.56 -6.77 -2.03
C LEU A 257 -18.84 -5.83 -1.06
N ASN A 258 -19.56 -5.16 -0.17
CA ASN A 258 -18.98 -4.26 0.82
C ASN A 258 -18.06 -5.01 1.79
N ASP A 259 -18.45 -6.18 2.29
CA ASP A 259 -17.62 -7.00 3.18
C ASP A 259 -16.32 -7.44 2.50
N ARG A 260 -16.38 -7.88 1.22
CA ARG A 260 -15.16 -8.18 0.44
C ARG A 260 -14.30 -6.93 0.25
N MET A 261 -14.91 -5.79 -0.03
CA MET A 261 -14.18 -4.55 -0.31
C MET A 261 -13.60 -3.90 0.93
N VAL A 262 -14.18 -4.10 2.12
CA VAL A 262 -13.55 -3.74 3.39
C VAL A 262 -12.22 -4.47 3.58
N TRP A 263 -12.16 -5.77 3.25
CA TRP A 263 -10.90 -6.52 3.31
C TRP A 263 -9.86 -6.03 2.30
N VAL A 264 -10.28 -5.60 1.11
CA VAL A 264 -9.39 -5.14 0.05
C VAL A 264 -8.91 -3.69 0.25
N LEU A 265 -9.82 -2.79 0.62
CA LEU A 265 -9.62 -1.33 0.62
C LEU A 265 -9.40 -0.74 2.01
N GLY A 266 -9.80 -1.46 3.06
CA GLY A 266 -9.94 -0.94 4.41
C GLY A 266 -11.32 -0.32 4.67
N ASP A 267 -11.68 -0.22 5.95
CA ASP A 267 -12.99 0.25 6.42
C ASP A 267 -13.33 1.65 5.88
N GLU A 268 -12.40 2.60 6.00
CA GLU A 268 -12.63 4.00 5.65
C GLU A 268 -12.87 4.19 4.15
N LEU A 269 -12.04 3.56 3.31
CA LEU A 269 -12.14 3.74 1.86
C LEU A 269 -13.36 3.02 1.29
N ALA A 270 -13.66 1.82 1.79
CA ALA A 270 -14.90 1.11 1.43
C ALA A 270 -16.15 1.91 1.83
N TRP A 271 -16.17 2.47 3.04
CA TRP A 271 -17.27 3.31 3.51
C TRP A 271 -17.45 4.58 2.66
N LEU A 272 -16.35 5.25 2.28
CA LEU A 272 -16.40 6.44 1.43
C LEU A 272 -16.97 6.15 0.04
N LEU A 273 -16.62 5.00 -0.57
CA LEU A 273 -17.17 4.59 -1.86
C LEU A 273 -18.65 4.24 -1.75
N SER A 274 -19.01 3.40 -0.79
CA SER A 274 -20.40 2.98 -0.54
C SER A 274 -21.31 4.15 -0.19
N GLY A 275 -20.81 5.15 0.53
CA GLY A 275 -21.57 6.34 0.92
C GLY A 275 -21.76 7.36 -0.20
N ALA A 276 -20.85 7.42 -1.18
CA ALA A 276 -20.90 8.40 -2.26
C ALA A 276 -21.64 7.88 -3.52
N GLY A 277 -21.67 6.56 -3.74
CA GLY A 277 -22.43 5.94 -4.85
C GLY A 277 -22.09 6.55 -6.21
N ALA A 278 -23.11 6.86 -7.02
CA ALA A 278 -22.92 7.47 -8.35
C ALA A 278 -22.21 8.85 -8.33
N HIS A 279 -22.22 9.54 -7.19
CA HIS A 279 -21.58 10.85 -7.01
C HIS A 279 -20.17 10.78 -6.41
N THR A 280 -19.60 9.58 -6.32
CA THR A 280 -18.21 9.37 -5.92
C THR A 280 -17.29 10.26 -6.77
N PRO A 281 -16.34 11.02 -6.22
CA PRO A 281 -15.36 11.74 -7.03
C PRO A 281 -14.48 10.77 -7.82
N GLU A 282 -14.16 11.08 -9.09
CA GLU A 282 -13.28 10.27 -9.95
C GLU A 282 -11.97 9.88 -9.26
N MET A 283 -11.32 10.86 -8.65
CA MET A 283 -10.06 10.65 -7.94
C MET A 283 -10.21 9.70 -6.74
N LEU A 284 -11.38 9.62 -6.09
CA LEU A 284 -11.61 8.64 -5.02
C LEU A 284 -11.70 7.22 -5.60
N VAL A 285 -12.36 7.04 -6.75
CA VAL A 285 -12.39 5.76 -7.49
C VAL A 285 -10.97 5.36 -7.91
N GLN A 286 -10.19 6.31 -8.43
CA GLN A 286 -8.81 6.09 -8.82
C GLN A 286 -7.94 5.62 -7.63
N ILE A 287 -8.10 6.24 -6.46
CA ILE A 287 -7.38 5.84 -5.24
C ILE A 287 -7.80 4.43 -4.82
N ALA A 288 -9.10 4.12 -4.84
CA ALA A 288 -9.61 2.79 -4.52
C ALA A 288 -9.06 1.70 -5.45
N LEU A 289 -9.03 1.95 -6.76
CA LEU A 289 -8.45 1.04 -7.74
C LEU A 289 -6.95 0.82 -7.50
N GLN A 290 -6.19 1.87 -7.23
CA GLN A 290 -4.77 1.73 -6.85
C GLN A 290 -4.61 0.87 -5.59
N THR A 291 -5.43 1.12 -4.55
CA THR A 291 -5.36 0.37 -3.28
C THR A 291 -5.66 -1.09 -3.49
N ALA A 292 -6.72 -1.41 -4.25
CA ALA A 292 -7.08 -2.79 -4.56
C ALA A 292 -5.97 -3.51 -5.33
N MET A 293 -5.42 -2.90 -6.38
CA MET A 293 -4.33 -3.51 -7.16
C MET A 293 -3.06 -3.70 -6.32
N SER A 294 -2.70 -2.73 -5.48
CA SER A 294 -1.52 -2.80 -4.63
C SER A 294 -1.68 -3.86 -3.53
N ASN A 295 -2.83 -3.92 -2.86
CA ASN A 295 -3.10 -4.94 -1.85
C ASN A 295 -3.10 -6.35 -2.48
N TRP A 296 -3.78 -6.51 -3.61
CA TRP A 296 -3.80 -7.76 -4.35
C TRP A 296 -2.41 -8.21 -4.80
N SER A 297 -1.58 -7.28 -5.27
CA SER A 297 -0.17 -7.52 -5.61
C SER A 297 0.64 -7.96 -4.38
N PHE A 298 0.44 -7.30 -3.23
CA PHE A 298 1.07 -7.67 -1.97
C PHE A 298 0.72 -9.11 -1.54
N ILE A 299 -0.56 -9.47 -1.59
CA ILE A 299 -1.03 -10.83 -1.30
C ILE A 299 -0.33 -11.85 -2.20
N HIS A 300 -0.22 -11.55 -3.50
CA HIS A 300 0.43 -12.43 -4.48
C HIS A 300 1.94 -12.58 -4.24
N LEU A 301 2.63 -11.48 -3.93
CA LEU A 301 4.07 -11.48 -3.66
C LEU A 301 4.41 -12.24 -2.37
N ARG A 302 3.57 -12.10 -1.33
CA ARG A 302 3.78 -12.77 -0.04
C ARG A 302 3.41 -14.25 -0.07
N SER A 303 2.39 -14.63 -0.83
CA SER A 303 1.89 -16.00 -0.90
C SER A 303 2.91 -16.96 -1.51
N TRP A 304 2.99 -18.17 -0.98
CA TRP A 304 3.75 -19.28 -1.55
C TRP A 304 3.00 -19.92 -2.72
N VAL A 305 1.67 -19.95 -2.63
CA VAL A 305 0.74 -20.49 -3.65
C VAL A 305 -0.35 -19.45 -3.94
N PRO A 306 -0.12 -18.50 -4.87
CA PRO A 306 -1.04 -17.39 -5.07
C PRO A 306 -2.36 -17.78 -5.74
N GLU A 307 -2.33 -18.75 -6.67
CA GLU A 307 -3.47 -19.12 -7.54
C GLU A 307 -4.71 -19.60 -6.80
N ARG A 308 -4.55 -20.24 -5.63
CA ARG A 308 -5.65 -20.91 -4.94
C ARG A 308 -6.24 -20.12 -3.78
N HIS A 309 -5.65 -18.99 -3.42
CA HIS A 309 -5.96 -18.27 -2.17
C HIS A 309 -6.13 -19.24 -0.98
N ASP A 310 -5.33 -20.30 -0.95
CA ASP A 310 -5.41 -21.30 0.11
C ASP A 310 -4.62 -20.79 1.30
N ASP A 311 -5.29 -19.97 2.11
CA ASP A 311 -4.72 -19.35 3.30
C ASP A 311 -4.14 -20.38 4.26
N ARG A 312 -4.70 -21.59 4.32
CA ARG A 312 -4.19 -22.67 5.17
C ARG A 312 -2.86 -23.19 4.65
N THR A 313 -2.76 -23.47 3.36
CA THR A 313 -1.49 -23.91 2.76
C THR A 313 -0.44 -22.82 2.82
N ASN A 314 -0.80 -21.55 2.55
CA ASN A 314 0.13 -20.43 2.66
C ASN A 314 0.61 -20.22 4.11
N ALA A 315 -0.28 -20.29 5.10
CA ALA A 315 0.08 -20.20 6.52
C ALA A 315 0.99 -21.35 6.95
N PHE A 316 0.66 -22.58 6.58
CA PHE A 316 1.49 -23.75 6.87
C PHE A 316 2.90 -23.62 6.27
N LEU A 317 3.03 -23.20 5.01
CA LEU A 317 4.33 -23.01 4.37
C LEU A 317 5.12 -21.86 4.99
N ALA A 318 4.45 -20.78 5.43
CA ALA A 318 5.09 -19.69 6.14
C ALA A 318 5.61 -20.13 7.52
N GLU A 319 4.84 -20.91 8.28
CA GLU A 319 5.25 -21.48 9.56
C GLU A 319 6.41 -22.46 9.38
N LEU A 320 6.31 -23.39 8.42
CA LEU A 320 7.38 -24.33 8.08
C LEU A 320 8.67 -23.59 7.69
N TYR A 321 8.57 -22.52 6.91
CA TYR A 321 9.73 -21.70 6.57
C TYR A 321 10.33 -21.00 7.80
N ALA A 322 9.49 -20.50 8.70
CA ALA A 322 9.95 -19.90 9.95
C ALA A 322 10.70 -20.91 10.83
N ASP A 323 10.29 -22.19 10.82
CA ASP A 323 10.98 -23.28 11.52
C ASP A 323 12.34 -23.56 10.90
N VAL A 324 12.39 -23.76 9.57
CA VAL A 324 13.64 -23.95 8.82
C VAL A 324 14.60 -22.78 9.06
N ARG A 325 14.09 -21.54 9.04
CA ARG A 325 14.88 -20.33 9.32
C ARG A 325 15.43 -20.27 10.76
N ARG A 326 14.78 -20.96 11.71
CA ARG A 326 15.24 -21.04 13.10
C ARG A 326 16.23 -22.17 13.33
N SER A 327 16.13 -23.28 12.61
CA SER A 327 16.96 -24.48 12.83
C SER A 327 18.20 -24.55 11.94
N GLU A 328 18.14 -24.02 10.71
CA GLU A 328 19.20 -24.16 9.71
C GLU A 328 20.11 -22.93 9.61
N GLU A 329 21.25 -23.08 8.92
CA GLU A 329 22.09 -21.95 8.52
C GLU A 329 21.26 -20.97 7.64
N PRO A 330 21.42 -19.64 7.78
CA PRO A 330 20.69 -18.66 6.97
C PRO A 330 20.72 -18.94 5.45
N ASN A 331 21.86 -19.36 4.92
CA ASN A 331 22.00 -19.68 3.49
C ASN A 331 21.18 -20.91 3.08
N ASP A 332 21.14 -21.94 3.91
CA ASP A 332 20.37 -23.15 3.65
C ASP A 332 18.87 -22.88 3.72
N ALA A 333 18.42 -22.06 4.69
CA ALA A 333 17.04 -21.61 4.77
C ALA A 333 16.62 -20.82 3.52
N LEU A 334 17.45 -19.88 3.05
CA LEU A 334 17.18 -19.10 1.83
C LEU A 334 17.14 -19.99 0.58
N ARG A 335 18.02 -20.98 0.48
CA ARG A 335 18.03 -21.95 -0.60
C ARG A 335 16.78 -22.83 -0.58
N TRP A 336 16.34 -23.26 0.61
CA TRP A 336 15.10 -23.99 0.78
C TRP A 336 13.91 -23.16 0.28
N ARG A 337 13.79 -21.90 0.71
CA ARG A 337 12.76 -20.97 0.22
C ARG A 337 12.76 -20.86 -1.29
N ALA A 338 13.93 -20.61 -1.89
CA ALA A 338 14.07 -20.47 -3.33
C ALA A 338 13.66 -21.73 -4.11
N MET A 339 14.06 -22.91 -3.61
CA MET A 339 13.70 -24.19 -4.24
C MET A 339 12.20 -24.46 -4.13
N THR A 340 11.63 -24.30 -2.94
CA THR A 340 10.20 -24.51 -2.68
C THR A 340 9.35 -23.55 -3.52
N ARG A 341 9.65 -22.25 -3.52
CA ARG A 341 8.94 -21.27 -4.34
C ARG A 341 9.10 -21.56 -5.84
N LYS A 342 10.27 -21.98 -6.31
CA LYS A 342 10.46 -22.36 -7.71
C LYS A 342 9.53 -23.49 -8.13
N GLN A 343 9.34 -24.51 -7.30
CA GLN A 343 8.45 -25.64 -7.59
C GLN A 343 6.97 -25.23 -7.55
N LEU A 344 6.58 -24.37 -6.61
CA LEU A 344 5.20 -23.91 -6.47
C LEU A 344 4.81 -22.93 -7.58
N LEU A 345 5.68 -21.96 -7.89
CA LEU A 345 5.43 -20.94 -8.91
C LEU A 345 5.41 -21.51 -10.34
N GLN A 346 6.02 -22.67 -10.59
CA GLN A 346 5.90 -23.37 -11.89
C GLN A 346 4.45 -23.73 -12.26
N ARG A 347 3.56 -23.81 -11.27
CA ARG A 347 2.15 -24.13 -11.49
C ARG A 347 1.30 -22.89 -11.72
N MET A 348 1.82 -21.70 -11.39
CA MET A 348 1.10 -20.45 -11.54
C MET A 348 0.85 -20.13 -13.01
N SER A 349 -0.42 -19.98 -13.36
CA SER A 349 -0.85 -19.47 -14.65
C SER A 349 -1.04 -17.95 -14.60
N PRO A 350 -0.33 -17.15 -15.43
CA PRO A 350 -0.58 -15.72 -15.54
C PRO A 350 -2.03 -15.38 -15.93
N ALA A 351 -2.73 -16.28 -16.64
CA ALA A 351 -4.12 -16.08 -17.01
C ALA A 351 -5.06 -16.13 -15.80
N ASP A 352 -4.82 -17.05 -14.86
CA ASP A 352 -5.63 -17.18 -13.65
C ASP A 352 -5.39 -15.99 -12.70
N VAL A 353 -4.13 -15.55 -12.64
CA VAL A 353 -3.71 -14.34 -11.93
C VAL A 353 -4.40 -13.10 -12.54
N LYS A 354 -4.46 -12.98 -13.87
CA LYS A 354 -5.21 -11.92 -14.57
C LYS A 354 -6.71 -11.97 -14.26
N ALA A 355 -7.33 -13.16 -14.32
CA ALA A 355 -8.77 -13.32 -14.07
C ALA A 355 -9.14 -12.92 -12.64
N SER A 356 -8.33 -13.32 -11.65
CA SER A 356 -8.51 -12.92 -10.24
C SER A 356 -8.41 -11.40 -10.07
N LEU A 357 -7.41 -10.75 -10.68
CA LEU A 357 -7.28 -9.29 -10.64
C LEU A 357 -8.46 -8.58 -11.30
N LEU A 358 -8.92 -9.05 -12.45
CA LEU A 358 -10.05 -8.50 -13.18
C LEU A 358 -11.34 -8.51 -12.33
N GLN A 359 -11.56 -9.59 -11.59
CA GLN A 359 -12.69 -9.68 -10.66
C GLN A 359 -12.61 -8.62 -9.56
N HIS A 360 -11.44 -8.41 -8.94
CA HIS A 360 -11.26 -7.39 -7.90
C HIS A 360 -11.47 -5.97 -8.44
N LEU A 361 -11.01 -5.67 -9.65
CA LEU A 361 -11.23 -4.38 -10.29
C LEU A 361 -12.71 -4.16 -10.60
N THR A 362 -13.39 -5.20 -11.08
CA THR A 362 -14.82 -5.16 -11.35
C THR A 362 -15.61 -4.90 -10.07
N ASP A 363 -15.26 -5.56 -8.97
CA ASP A 363 -15.89 -5.36 -7.67
C ASP A 363 -15.75 -3.90 -7.20
N VAL A 364 -14.56 -3.31 -7.29
CA VAL A 364 -14.32 -1.88 -6.92
C VAL A 364 -15.13 -0.94 -7.80
N VAL A 365 -15.14 -1.17 -9.11
CA VAL A 365 -15.94 -0.35 -10.03
C VAL A 365 -17.41 -0.45 -9.66
N ASN A 366 -17.94 -1.66 -9.47
CA ASN A 366 -19.35 -1.92 -9.17
C ASN A 366 -19.81 -1.31 -7.84
N MET A 367 -18.93 -1.02 -6.88
CA MET A 367 -19.29 -0.24 -5.69
C MET A 367 -19.75 1.19 -6.01
N THR A 368 -19.29 1.74 -7.13
CA THR A 368 -19.49 3.14 -7.52
C THR A 368 -20.57 3.33 -8.58
N LEU A 369 -21.04 2.23 -9.17
CA LEU A 369 -21.99 2.22 -10.28
C LEU A 369 -23.41 1.87 -9.80
N GLU A 370 -24.41 2.38 -10.51
CA GLU A 370 -25.81 1.98 -10.28
C GLU A 370 -26.13 0.61 -10.92
N GLU A 371 -25.51 0.32 -12.06
CA GLU A 371 -25.59 -0.98 -12.74
C GLU A 371 -24.23 -1.66 -12.76
N PRO A 372 -24.17 -2.98 -12.50
CA PRO A 372 -22.91 -3.71 -12.49
C PRO A 372 -22.30 -3.73 -13.90
N LEU A 373 -21.02 -3.40 -13.97
CA LEU A 373 -20.20 -3.54 -15.16
C LEU A 373 -19.84 -5.00 -15.37
N ASP A 374 -20.00 -5.45 -16.61
CA ASP A 374 -19.52 -6.76 -17.05
C ASP A 374 -17.98 -6.81 -17.04
N PRO A 375 -17.34 -7.78 -16.36
CA PRO A 375 -15.88 -7.95 -16.37
C PRO A 375 -15.30 -7.99 -17.80
N GLY A 376 -16.04 -8.56 -18.76
CA GLY A 376 -15.63 -8.65 -20.16
C GLY A 376 -15.40 -7.28 -20.81
N LYS A 377 -16.09 -6.22 -20.38
CA LYS A 377 -15.86 -4.84 -20.84
C LYS A 377 -14.52 -4.30 -20.36
N ILE A 378 -14.21 -4.50 -19.06
CA ILE A 378 -12.91 -4.12 -18.51
C ILE A 378 -11.79 -4.87 -19.23
N GLU A 379 -11.98 -6.18 -19.46
CA GLU A 379 -10.98 -6.98 -20.17
C GLU A 379 -10.80 -6.52 -21.62
N THR A 380 -11.88 -6.19 -22.33
CA THR A 380 -11.79 -5.75 -23.73
C THR A 380 -11.05 -4.41 -23.86
N GLU A 381 -11.28 -3.47 -22.93
CA GLU A 381 -10.72 -2.12 -23.02
C GLU A 381 -9.34 -1.99 -22.36
N PHE A 382 -9.08 -2.73 -21.28
CA PHE A 382 -7.88 -2.58 -20.45
C PHE A 382 -7.06 -3.87 -20.30
N GLY A 383 -7.48 -4.96 -20.93
CA GLY A 383 -6.87 -6.29 -20.80
C GLY A 383 -5.36 -6.29 -21.01
N ASP A 384 -4.87 -5.59 -22.03
CA ASP A 384 -3.43 -5.51 -22.36
C ASP A 384 -2.62 -4.84 -21.24
N ARG A 385 -3.16 -3.78 -20.62
CA ARG A 385 -2.48 -3.08 -19.51
C ARG A 385 -2.53 -3.90 -18.23
N ILE A 386 -3.66 -4.53 -17.95
CA ILE A 386 -3.82 -5.45 -16.82
C ILE A 386 -2.83 -6.62 -16.99
N GLU A 387 -2.70 -7.17 -18.19
CA GLU A 387 -1.74 -8.22 -18.50
C GLU A 387 -0.29 -7.78 -18.32
N ALA A 388 0.05 -6.54 -18.70
CA ALA A 388 1.37 -5.97 -18.45
C ALA A 388 1.68 -5.88 -16.94
N ALA A 389 0.74 -5.41 -16.13
CA ALA A 389 0.88 -5.38 -14.67
C ALA A 389 1.03 -6.79 -14.07
N VAL A 390 0.21 -7.75 -14.51
CA VAL A 390 0.28 -9.15 -14.08
C VAL A 390 1.63 -9.78 -14.41
N ARG A 391 2.18 -9.51 -15.60
CA ARG A 391 3.50 -10.01 -15.99
C ARG A 391 4.60 -9.48 -15.07
N LEU A 392 4.60 -8.17 -14.81
CA LEU A 392 5.54 -7.55 -13.87
C LEU A 392 5.43 -8.12 -12.46
N LEU A 393 4.21 -8.39 -11.98
CA LEU A 393 3.96 -9.03 -10.70
C LEU A 393 4.51 -10.46 -10.64
N CYS A 394 4.25 -11.28 -11.67
CA CYS A 394 4.77 -12.65 -11.75
C CYS A 394 6.31 -12.67 -11.80
N ASP A 395 6.91 -11.77 -12.58
CA ASP A 395 8.37 -11.62 -12.67
C ASP A 395 8.97 -11.19 -11.33
N LEU A 396 8.35 -10.21 -10.67
CA LEU A 396 8.76 -9.74 -9.36
C LEU A 396 8.67 -10.85 -8.29
N ASN A 397 7.59 -11.62 -8.31
CA ASN A 397 7.40 -12.76 -7.39
C ASN A 397 8.49 -13.82 -7.59
N LYS A 398 8.83 -14.12 -8.84
CA LYS A 398 9.91 -15.03 -9.19
C LYS A 398 11.25 -14.48 -8.73
N ASP A 399 11.52 -13.19 -8.94
CA ASP A 399 12.79 -12.58 -8.58
C ASP A 399 13.02 -12.59 -7.06
N ILE A 400 12.04 -12.08 -6.29
CA ILE A 400 12.06 -12.04 -4.83
C ILE A 400 12.11 -13.46 -4.24
N GLY A 401 11.31 -14.37 -4.80
CA GLY A 401 11.09 -15.68 -4.25
C GLY A 401 12.15 -16.71 -4.59
N THR A 402 12.84 -16.57 -5.74
CA THR A 402 13.70 -17.64 -6.27
C THR A 402 15.08 -17.19 -6.71
N LYS A 403 15.25 -15.93 -7.15
CA LYS A 403 16.52 -15.45 -7.72
C LYS A 403 17.42 -14.73 -6.72
N ILE A 404 16.82 -14.13 -5.69
CA ILE A 404 17.55 -13.55 -4.55
C ILE A 404 17.70 -14.62 -3.46
N VAL A 405 18.95 -15.03 -3.22
CA VAL A 405 19.32 -16.00 -2.19
C VAL A 405 20.33 -15.44 -1.19
N SER A 406 20.84 -14.22 -1.41
CA SER A 406 21.68 -13.50 -0.44
C SER A 406 20.91 -12.91 0.73
N ASP A 407 19.63 -12.58 0.50
CA ASP A 407 18.80 -11.82 1.42
C ASP A 407 17.39 -12.41 1.49
N ASP A 408 16.79 -12.31 2.67
CA ASP A 408 15.36 -12.55 2.85
C ASP A 408 14.62 -11.24 2.59
N LEU A 409 14.01 -11.14 1.41
CA LEU A 409 13.26 -9.95 1.01
C LEU A 409 11.81 -10.07 1.49
N GLU A 410 11.41 -9.15 2.35
CA GLU A 410 10.04 -9.00 2.83
C GLU A 410 9.31 -7.92 2.02
N VAL A 411 8.06 -8.22 1.65
CA VAL A 411 7.17 -7.27 0.97
C VAL A 411 6.24 -6.69 2.01
N VAL A 412 6.12 -5.37 2.03
CA VAL A 412 5.26 -4.62 2.95
C VAL A 412 4.23 -3.84 2.14
N PHE A 413 2.98 -3.88 2.58
CA PHE A 413 1.90 -3.06 2.06
C PHE A 413 1.44 -2.12 3.17
N VAL A 414 1.16 -0.88 2.78
CA VAL A 414 0.64 0.15 3.68
C VAL A 414 -0.82 0.41 3.35
N GLY A 415 -1.71 0.02 4.25
CA GLY A 415 -3.15 0.19 4.12
C GLY A 415 -3.62 1.62 4.42
N ALA A 416 -4.85 1.94 3.98
CA ALA A 416 -5.53 3.13 4.45
C ALA A 416 -5.82 3.04 5.96
N GLY A 417 -5.70 4.15 6.69
CA GLY A 417 -5.94 4.18 8.14
C GLY A 417 -4.77 3.70 9.01
N GLU A 418 -3.67 3.23 8.42
CA GLU A 418 -2.47 2.89 9.19
C GLU A 418 -1.74 4.14 9.73
N ILE A 419 -1.01 3.95 10.83
CA ILE A 419 -0.22 5.01 11.45
C ILE A 419 0.97 5.32 10.54
N PHE A 420 1.21 6.61 10.26
CA PHE A 420 2.33 7.01 9.42
C PHE A 420 3.66 6.55 10.02
N GLU A 421 4.38 5.69 9.30
CA GLU A 421 5.73 5.30 9.68
C GLU A 421 6.72 5.80 8.63
N SER A 422 7.56 6.76 9.00
CA SER A 422 8.52 7.40 8.09
C SER A 422 9.56 6.46 7.49
N THR A 423 9.73 5.25 8.06
CA THR A 423 10.66 4.25 7.54
C THR A 423 10.09 3.54 6.31
N VAL A 424 8.78 3.26 6.27
CA VAL A 424 8.08 2.55 5.18
C VAL A 424 7.31 3.50 4.26
N MET A 425 6.95 4.69 4.74
CA MET A 425 6.03 5.59 4.07
C MET A 425 6.71 6.88 3.62
N GLU A 426 6.28 7.39 2.48
CA GLU A 426 6.71 8.67 1.93
C GLU A 426 5.57 9.69 2.05
N ASN A 427 5.84 10.84 2.65
CA ASN A 427 4.85 11.91 2.78
C ASN A 427 4.74 12.69 1.46
N ILE A 428 3.77 12.30 0.63
CA ILE A 428 3.55 12.88 -0.70
C ILE A 428 3.16 14.36 -0.64
N LEU A 429 2.53 14.80 0.46
CA LEU A 429 2.09 16.20 0.59
C LEU A 429 3.24 17.15 0.97
N GLY A 430 4.42 16.63 1.29
CA GLY A 430 5.56 17.45 1.75
C GLY A 430 5.22 18.28 2.99
N LEU A 431 4.09 18.02 3.65
CA LEU A 431 3.66 18.67 4.89
C LEU A 431 4.41 18.04 6.05
N GLN A 432 5.74 18.02 5.96
CA GLN A 432 6.59 17.68 7.08
C GLN A 432 6.59 18.91 8.00
N LYS A 433 5.54 19.04 8.82
CA LYS A 433 5.63 19.94 9.97
C LYS A 433 6.66 19.33 10.91
N ARG A 434 7.86 19.87 10.82
CA ARG A 434 8.99 19.64 11.71
C ARG A 434 8.53 19.97 13.13
N GLY A 435 8.10 18.98 13.91
CA GLY A 435 7.95 19.16 15.35
C GLY A 435 6.77 18.52 16.08
N ASP A 436 6.05 17.52 15.55
CA ASP A 436 5.13 16.77 16.40
C ASP A 436 5.07 15.29 15.98
N ASP A 437 5.74 14.43 16.74
CA ASP A 437 5.74 12.97 16.60
C ASP A 437 4.41 12.35 17.10
N GLY A 438 3.36 13.18 17.21
CA GLY A 438 2.06 12.84 17.75
C GLY A 438 1.18 12.06 16.78
N GLY A 439 1.47 10.77 16.57
CA GLY A 439 0.50 9.72 16.27
C GLY A 439 -0.63 10.03 15.28
N HIS A 440 -0.38 10.79 14.22
CA HIS A 440 -1.41 11.13 13.25
C HIS A 440 -1.73 9.92 12.37
N THR A 441 -2.95 9.41 12.50
CA THR A 441 -3.53 8.43 11.57
C THR A 441 -3.62 9.04 10.19
N VAL A 442 -3.08 8.37 9.17
CA VAL A 442 -3.17 8.89 7.80
C VAL A 442 -4.51 8.52 7.20
N THR A 443 -5.32 9.53 6.89
CA THR A 443 -6.68 9.32 6.36
C THR A 443 -6.67 8.82 4.92
N LEU A 444 -5.67 9.21 4.12
CA LEU A 444 -5.49 8.80 2.72
C LEU A 444 -4.00 8.77 2.38
N VAL A 445 -3.43 7.57 2.28
CA VAL A 445 -2.07 7.33 1.77
C VAL A 445 -2.20 6.83 0.34
N LYS A 446 -1.29 7.24 -0.56
CA LYS A 446 -1.13 6.51 -1.83
C LYS A 446 -0.59 5.12 -1.47
N PRO A 447 -1.30 4.04 -1.78
CA PRO A 447 -0.82 2.70 -1.47
C PRO A 447 0.55 2.49 -2.12
N LYS A 448 1.47 1.93 -1.36
CA LYS A 448 2.84 1.64 -1.79
C LYS A 448 3.20 0.24 -1.34
N VAL A 449 3.85 -0.51 -2.22
CA VAL A 449 4.37 -1.84 -1.89
C VAL A 449 5.89 -1.72 -1.84
N VAL A 450 6.46 -2.04 -0.70
CA VAL A 450 7.89 -1.82 -0.42
C VAL A 450 8.57 -3.15 -0.18
N VAL A 451 9.73 -3.36 -0.81
CA VAL A 451 10.57 -4.53 -0.57
C VAL A 451 11.70 -4.15 0.39
N ARG A 452 11.90 -4.93 1.45
CA ARG A 452 12.92 -4.72 2.48
C ARG A 452 13.79 -5.97 2.64
N SER A 453 15.09 -5.80 2.89
CA SER A 453 15.93 -6.91 3.34
C SER A 453 15.81 -7.04 4.85
N THR A 454 15.48 -8.24 5.32
CA THR A 454 15.44 -8.58 6.73
C THR A 454 16.83 -9.07 7.15
N MET A 455 17.79 -8.15 7.24
CA MET A 455 19.15 -8.48 7.68
C MET A 455 19.14 -8.76 9.19
N ARG A 456 19.42 -10.01 9.57
CA ARG A 456 19.62 -10.36 10.99
C ARG A 456 21.00 -9.86 11.39
N LEU A 457 21.06 -8.79 12.18
CA LEU A 457 22.20 -8.60 13.07
C LEU A 457 22.12 -9.73 14.10
N LEU A 458 22.81 -10.83 13.83
CA LEU A 458 23.16 -11.77 14.89
C LEU A 458 24.08 -10.99 15.83
N MET A 459 23.50 -10.38 16.86
CA MET A 459 24.27 -10.02 18.04
C MET A 459 24.74 -11.34 18.62
N THR A 460 25.97 -11.72 18.26
CA THR A 460 26.70 -12.71 19.02
C THR A 460 26.90 -12.11 20.39
N ASP A 461 26.20 -12.65 21.40
CA ASP A 461 26.56 -12.45 22.79
C ASP A 461 27.96 -13.05 22.97
N GLU A 462 29.01 -12.29 22.65
CA GLU A 462 30.37 -12.55 23.13
C GLU A 462 30.43 -12.02 24.56
N GLU A 463 30.39 -12.96 25.52
CA GLU A 463 30.79 -12.75 26.93
C GLU A 463 32.29 -12.50 27.08
#